data_AF-A0A7W7HEM5-F1
#
_entry.id   AF-A0A7W7HEM5-F1
#
_cell.length_a   1.000
_cell.length_b   1.000
_cell.length_c   1.000
_cell.angle_alpha   90.00
_cell.angle_beta   90.00
_cell.angle_gamma   90.00
#
_symmetry.space_group_name_H-M   'P 1'
#
loop_
_entity.id
_entity.type
_entity.pdbx_description
1 polymer ?
#
loop_
_entity_poly.entity_id
_entity_poly.type
_entity_poly.pdbx_seq_one_letter_code
_entity_poly.pdbx_strand_id
1 'polypeptide(L)'
;MPRSLWEGGLRDRLAASVASIRYGDVADLSMFGGAVIDGRSFGRLTGALDRIAGSGACTVLAGGRGDDSEGWFVEPTLVECTDPGNEVFSTEYFGPILAVHVFLDGGFDEAVRLVDTASPYALTGSVFAADRTVIERAQRELRFTAGNFYVNDKPTGAVVGQQPFGGERGSGTNDKAGSVLNLLRWVSPRTIKETLDPPTRWRYPHQG
;
A
#
# COMPACT_ATOMS: atom_id res chain seq x y z
N MET A 1 -13.82 0.26 6.53
CA MET A 1 -14.36 1.52 7.08
C MET A 1 -15.44 1.19 8.11
N PRO A 2 -15.39 1.75 9.34
CA PRO A 2 -16.49 1.58 10.30
C PRO A 2 -17.81 2.12 9.74
N ARG A 3 -18.91 1.38 9.93
CA ARG A 3 -20.23 1.72 9.39
C ARG A 3 -20.71 3.09 9.85
N SER A 4 -20.57 3.42 11.14
CA SER A 4 -21.01 4.73 11.66
C SER A 4 -20.36 5.91 10.96
N LEU A 5 -19.07 5.81 10.62
CA LEU A 5 -18.35 6.86 9.90
C LEU A 5 -18.79 6.90 8.43
N TRP A 6 -18.90 5.73 7.80
CA TRP A 6 -19.27 5.62 6.39
C TRP A 6 -20.65 6.20 6.10
N GLU A 7 -21.65 5.74 6.86
CA GLU A 7 -23.05 6.17 6.77
C GLU A 7 -23.26 7.55 7.40
N GLY A 8 -22.38 7.99 8.32
CA GLY A 8 -22.36 9.33 8.91
C GLY A 8 -21.91 10.45 7.96
N GLY A 9 -21.99 10.23 6.65
CA GLY A 9 -21.68 11.22 5.61
C GLY A 9 -20.24 11.21 5.11
N LEU A 10 -19.39 10.26 5.52
CA LEU A 10 -18.07 10.11 4.89
C LEU A 10 -18.19 9.58 3.46
N ARG A 11 -19.08 8.60 3.22
CA ARG A 11 -19.31 8.04 1.88
C ARG A 11 -19.56 9.13 0.85
N ASP A 12 -20.55 9.97 1.12
CA ASP A 12 -21.02 10.96 0.15
C ASP A 12 -19.99 12.08 -0.06
N ARG A 13 -19.31 12.52 1.02
CA ARG A 13 -18.20 13.48 0.90
C ARG A 13 -17.03 12.94 0.10
N LEU A 14 -16.68 11.66 0.30
CA LEU A 14 -15.60 11.02 -0.42
C LEU A 14 -15.96 10.84 -1.90
N ALA A 15 -17.17 10.38 -2.20
CA ALA A 15 -17.68 10.26 -3.56
C ALA A 15 -17.69 11.60 -4.29
N ALA A 16 -18.19 12.66 -3.65
CA ALA A 16 -18.18 14.02 -4.20
C ALA A 16 -16.76 14.55 -4.42
N SER A 17 -15.84 14.28 -3.49
CA SER A 17 -14.44 14.67 -3.63
C SER A 17 -13.80 13.96 -4.82
N VAL A 18 -13.97 12.64 -4.94
CA VAL A 18 -13.44 11.84 -6.05
C VAL A 18 -14.01 12.32 -7.39
N ALA A 19 -15.31 12.58 -7.47
CA ALA A 19 -15.95 13.09 -8.69
C ALA A 19 -15.47 14.49 -9.10
N SER A 20 -14.90 15.27 -8.18
CA SER A 20 -14.35 16.60 -8.46
C SER A 20 -12.90 16.57 -8.96
N ILE A 21 -12.22 15.43 -8.89
CA ILE A 21 -10.81 15.29 -9.32
C ILE A 21 -10.77 15.32 -10.85
N ARG A 22 -9.99 16.26 -11.40
CA ARG A 22 -9.83 16.44 -12.85
C ARG A 22 -8.54 15.82 -13.34
N TYR A 23 -8.64 14.93 -14.31
CA TYR A 23 -7.51 14.36 -15.05
C TYR A 23 -7.51 14.93 -16.47
N GLY A 24 -6.33 15.27 -17.00
CA GLY A 24 -6.20 15.88 -18.32
C GLY A 24 -4.74 16.02 -18.76
N ASP A 25 -4.46 16.95 -19.68
CA ASP A 25 -3.08 17.30 -20.04
C ASP A 25 -2.38 17.92 -18.82
N VAL A 26 -1.29 17.28 -18.39
CA VAL A 26 -0.49 17.71 -17.24
C VAL A 26 0.29 19.01 -17.49
N ALA A 27 0.35 19.49 -18.74
CA ALA A 27 0.80 20.85 -19.02
C ALA A 27 -0.15 21.92 -18.48
N ASP A 28 -1.45 21.61 -18.33
CA ASP A 28 -2.38 22.40 -17.53
C ASP A 28 -2.21 22.03 -16.05
N LEU A 29 -1.53 22.91 -15.31
CA LEU A 29 -1.26 22.74 -13.88
C LEU A 29 -2.52 22.79 -12.99
N SER A 30 -3.69 23.07 -13.57
CA SER A 30 -4.98 22.98 -12.87
C SER A 30 -5.55 21.55 -12.84
N MET A 31 -4.96 20.62 -13.61
CA MET A 31 -5.27 19.19 -13.56
C MET A 31 -4.58 18.54 -12.36
N PHE A 32 -5.29 17.63 -11.69
CA PHE A 32 -4.72 16.88 -10.56
C PHE A 32 -3.76 15.78 -11.04
N GLY A 33 -4.07 15.16 -12.18
CA GLY A 33 -3.30 14.08 -12.76
C GLY A 33 -3.50 13.96 -14.27
N GLY A 34 -2.82 12.99 -14.88
CA GLY A 34 -2.90 12.72 -16.31
C GLY A 34 -3.36 11.29 -16.63
N ALA A 35 -3.22 10.93 -17.91
CA ALA A 35 -3.51 9.59 -18.40
C ALA A 35 -2.64 8.51 -17.73
N VAL A 36 -3.12 7.25 -17.78
CA VAL A 36 -2.30 6.10 -17.40
C VAL A 36 -1.22 5.82 -18.45
N ILE A 37 -0.22 5.01 -18.09
CA ILE A 37 1.07 4.98 -18.79
C ILE A 37 1.01 4.48 -20.24
N ASP A 38 0.17 3.49 -20.54
CA ASP A 38 0.06 2.88 -21.87
C ASP A 38 -1.31 2.20 -22.09
N GLY A 39 -1.57 1.78 -23.34
CA GLY A 39 -2.83 1.12 -23.71
C GLY A 39 -3.05 -0.24 -23.03
N ARG A 40 -1.99 -0.93 -22.58
CA ARG A 40 -2.15 -2.18 -21.80
C ARG A 40 -2.65 -1.88 -20.40
N SER A 41 -2.12 -0.83 -19.77
CA SER A 41 -2.61 -0.33 -18.48
C SER A 41 -4.06 0.11 -18.61
N PHE A 42 -4.41 0.84 -19.66
CA PHE A 42 -5.79 1.25 -19.95
C PHE A 42 -6.71 0.03 -20.07
N GLY A 43 -6.40 -0.91 -20.97
CA GLY A 43 -7.23 -2.11 -21.18
C GLY A 43 -7.39 -2.97 -19.93
N ARG A 44 -6.33 -3.09 -19.10
CA ARG A 44 -6.43 -3.78 -17.80
C ARG A 44 -7.41 -3.07 -16.85
N LEU A 45 -7.35 -1.74 -16.81
CA LEU A 45 -8.18 -0.93 -15.91
C LEU A 45 -9.63 -0.87 -16.36
N THR A 46 -9.90 -0.62 -17.64
CA THR A 46 -11.27 -0.63 -18.18
C THR A 46 -11.90 -2.01 -18.04
N GLY A 47 -11.16 -3.08 -18.32
CA GLY A 47 -11.63 -4.44 -18.08
C GLY A 47 -11.90 -4.73 -16.59
N ALA A 48 -11.16 -4.12 -15.66
CA ALA A 48 -11.46 -4.21 -14.22
C ALA A 48 -12.73 -3.43 -13.86
N LEU A 49 -12.93 -2.23 -14.42
CA LEU A 49 -14.14 -1.43 -14.25
C LEU A 49 -15.39 -2.17 -14.77
N ASP A 50 -15.29 -2.86 -15.91
CA ASP A 50 -16.38 -3.69 -16.44
C ASP A 50 -16.75 -4.83 -15.48
N ARG A 51 -15.76 -5.52 -14.91
CA ARG A 51 -16.00 -6.59 -13.92
C ARG A 51 -16.61 -6.03 -12.62
N ILE A 52 -16.16 -4.86 -12.18
CA ILE A 52 -16.72 -4.18 -11.02
C ILE A 52 -18.18 -3.80 -11.27
N ALA A 53 -18.49 -3.21 -12.43
CA ALA A 53 -19.85 -2.82 -12.80
C ALA A 53 -20.80 -4.02 -12.95
N GLY A 54 -20.28 -5.17 -13.39
CA GLY A 54 -21.04 -6.42 -13.50
C GLY A 54 -21.18 -7.23 -12.20
N SER A 55 -20.49 -6.84 -11.12
CA SER A 55 -20.50 -7.56 -9.84
C SER A 55 -21.72 -7.22 -9.00
N GLY A 56 -22.44 -8.23 -8.53
CA GLY A 56 -23.54 -8.04 -7.55
C GLY A 56 -23.06 -7.60 -6.16
N ALA A 57 -21.76 -7.68 -5.87
CA ALA A 57 -21.17 -7.29 -4.59
C ALA A 57 -20.52 -5.90 -4.60
N CYS A 58 -20.33 -5.30 -5.78
CA CYS A 58 -19.64 -4.01 -5.93
C CYS A 58 -20.62 -2.93 -6.40
N THR A 59 -20.47 -1.73 -5.88
CA THR A 59 -21.21 -0.54 -6.30
C THR A 59 -20.22 0.59 -6.58
N VAL A 60 -20.26 1.14 -7.80
CA VAL A 60 -19.48 2.33 -8.16
C VAL A 60 -20.17 3.55 -7.59
N LEU A 61 -19.47 4.29 -6.73
CA LEU A 61 -19.98 5.50 -6.06
C LEU A 61 -19.59 6.79 -6.78
N ALA A 62 -18.46 6.78 -7.50
CA ALA A 62 -17.98 7.87 -8.33
C ALA A 62 -17.02 7.33 -9.40
N GLY A 63 -16.94 8.01 -10.56
CA GLY A 63 -16.09 7.63 -11.68
C GLY A 63 -16.59 6.39 -12.43
N GLY A 64 -15.67 5.49 -12.79
CA GLY A 64 -15.98 4.21 -13.41
C GLY A 64 -15.94 4.21 -14.94
N ARG A 65 -15.34 5.22 -15.56
CA ARG A 65 -15.18 5.30 -17.03
C ARG A 65 -13.72 5.40 -17.44
N GLY A 66 -13.46 4.98 -18.67
CA GLY A 66 -12.21 5.25 -19.37
C GLY A 66 -12.50 5.74 -20.79
N ASP A 67 -11.62 6.58 -21.29
CA ASP A 67 -11.65 7.14 -22.64
C ASP A 67 -10.21 7.14 -23.18
N ASP A 68 -10.00 6.51 -24.34
CA ASP A 68 -8.70 6.41 -25.02
C ASP A 68 -8.62 7.23 -26.31
N SER A 69 -9.59 8.09 -26.58
CA SER A 69 -9.67 8.86 -27.84
C SER A 69 -8.54 9.88 -28.02
N GLU A 70 -8.10 10.54 -26.93
CA GLU A 70 -7.02 11.53 -26.94
C GLU A 70 -5.78 11.08 -26.16
N GLY A 71 -5.97 10.18 -25.19
CA GLY A 71 -4.93 9.63 -24.34
C GLY A 71 -5.54 8.57 -23.44
N TRP A 72 -4.72 7.77 -22.77
CA TRP A 72 -5.19 6.64 -21.96
C TRP A 72 -5.83 7.08 -20.64
N PHE A 73 -6.98 7.76 -20.66
CA PHE A 73 -7.60 8.33 -19.47
C PHE A 73 -8.53 7.36 -18.77
N VAL A 74 -8.32 7.17 -17.47
CA VAL A 74 -9.22 6.40 -16.59
C VAL A 74 -9.64 7.30 -15.45
N GLU A 75 -10.94 7.46 -15.23
CA GLU A 75 -11.48 8.31 -14.17
C GLU A 75 -11.10 7.77 -12.78
N PRO A 76 -10.76 8.65 -11.82
CA PRO A 76 -10.76 8.30 -10.42
C PRO A 76 -12.07 7.63 -10.00
N THR A 77 -11.97 6.37 -9.58
CA THR A 77 -13.12 5.51 -9.35
C THR A 77 -13.18 5.12 -7.88
N LEU A 78 -14.30 5.41 -7.23
CA LEU A 78 -14.60 4.97 -5.87
C LEU A 78 -15.61 3.83 -5.92
N VAL A 79 -15.28 2.71 -5.29
CA VAL A 79 -16.09 1.50 -5.27
C VAL A 79 -16.38 1.11 -3.82
N GLU A 80 -17.63 0.84 -3.50
CA GLU A 80 -18.00 0.11 -2.27
C GLU A 80 -18.20 -1.36 -2.62
N CYS A 81 -17.54 -2.27 -1.90
CA CYS A 81 -17.68 -3.70 -2.11
C CYS A 81 -18.02 -4.43 -0.81
N THR A 82 -19.12 -5.17 -0.83
CA THR A 82 -19.65 -5.87 0.35
C THR A 82 -18.98 -7.21 0.59
N ASP A 83 -18.40 -7.83 -0.44
CA ASP A 83 -17.67 -9.08 -0.34
C ASP A 83 -16.17 -8.83 -0.09
N PRO A 84 -15.66 -9.08 1.12
CA PRO A 84 -14.24 -8.87 1.43
C PRO A 84 -13.30 -9.85 0.71
N GLY A 85 -13.82 -10.94 0.13
CA GLY A 85 -13.06 -11.89 -0.69
C GLY A 85 -12.95 -11.50 -2.16
N ASN A 86 -13.60 -10.40 -2.58
CA ASN A 86 -13.61 -9.98 -3.98
C ASN A 86 -12.21 -9.59 -4.47
N GLU A 87 -11.93 -9.85 -5.76
CA GLU A 87 -10.62 -9.56 -6.37
C GLU A 87 -10.21 -8.08 -6.27
N VAL A 88 -11.17 -7.17 -6.11
CA VAL A 88 -10.92 -5.73 -6.00
C VAL A 88 -10.03 -5.36 -4.80
N PHE A 89 -10.00 -6.21 -3.77
CA PHE A 89 -9.18 -6.00 -2.56
C PHE A 89 -7.81 -6.69 -2.62
N SER A 90 -7.62 -7.66 -3.51
CA SER A 90 -6.41 -8.49 -3.56
C SER A 90 -5.56 -8.25 -4.81
N THR A 91 -6.14 -7.65 -5.86
CA THR A 91 -5.50 -7.43 -7.16
C THR A 91 -4.87 -6.03 -7.25
N GLU A 92 -3.61 -5.99 -7.69
CA GLU A 92 -2.90 -4.73 -7.93
C GLU A 92 -3.16 -4.23 -9.37
N TYR A 93 -4.11 -3.30 -9.52
CA TYR A 93 -4.49 -2.78 -10.84
C TYR A 93 -3.56 -1.69 -11.40
N PHE A 94 -2.78 -1.01 -10.54
CA PHE A 94 -1.97 0.16 -10.87
C PHE A 94 -2.76 1.26 -11.62
N GLY A 95 -3.90 1.66 -11.07
CA GLY A 95 -4.69 2.76 -11.59
C GLY A 95 -5.56 3.40 -10.52
N PRO A 96 -6.34 4.41 -10.89
CA PRO A 96 -7.04 5.26 -9.93
C PRO A 96 -8.35 4.62 -9.46
N ILE A 97 -8.30 3.39 -8.95
CA ILE A 97 -9.45 2.63 -8.44
C ILE A 97 -9.26 2.44 -6.93
N LEU A 98 -10.19 2.97 -6.13
CA LEU A 98 -10.23 2.81 -4.68
C LEU A 98 -11.46 1.99 -4.28
N ALA A 99 -11.23 0.81 -3.70
CA ALA A 99 -12.30 -0.01 -3.13
C ALA A 99 -12.40 0.15 -1.62
N VAL A 100 -13.64 0.17 -1.11
CA VAL A 100 -13.97 0.33 0.29
C VAL A 100 -14.83 -0.84 0.75
N HIS A 101 -14.36 -1.55 1.77
CA HIS A 101 -15.16 -2.49 2.53
C HIS A 101 -15.69 -1.81 3.81
N VAL A 102 -16.99 -1.97 4.09
CA VAL A 102 -17.64 -1.39 5.27
C VAL A 102 -17.90 -2.48 6.30
N PHE A 103 -17.38 -2.32 7.53
CA PHE A 103 -17.55 -3.27 8.62
C PHE A 103 -18.30 -2.62 9.80
N LEU A 104 -18.92 -3.43 10.65
CA LEU A 104 -19.65 -2.93 11.84
C LEU A 104 -18.69 -2.31 12.85
N ASP A 105 -19.10 -1.26 13.56
CA ASP A 105 -18.23 -0.53 14.51
C ASP A 105 -17.57 -1.39 15.59
N GLY A 106 -18.26 -2.45 16.06
CA GLY A 106 -17.70 -3.43 16.99
C GLY A 106 -16.83 -4.51 16.34
N GLY A 107 -16.68 -4.50 15.02
CA GLY A 107 -16.00 -5.50 14.19
C GLY A 107 -14.53 -5.20 13.94
N PHE A 108 -13.85 -4.44 14.80
CA PHE A 108 -12.44 -4.07 14.61
C PHE A 108 -11.54 -5.31 14.46
N ASP A 109 -11.76 -6.33 15.27
CA ASP A 109 -10.98 -7.58 15.24
C ASP A 109 -11.11 -8.31 13.90
N GLU A 110 -12.31 -8.30 13.32
CA GLU A 110 -12.55 -8.84 12.00
C GLU A 110 -11.88 -8.00 10.92
N ALA A 111 -11.99 -6.68 11.01
CA ALA A 111 -11.33 -5.76 10.08
C ALA A 111 -9.81 -5.94 10.08
N VAL A 112 -9.18 -6.10 11.23
CA VAL A 112 -7.72 -6.34 11.32
C VAL A 112 -7.35 -7.67 10.68
N ARG A 113 -8.11 -8.76 10.94
CA ARG A 113 -7.87 -10.05 10.28
C ARG A 113 -8.02 -9.95 8.77
N LEU A 114 -9.08 -9.28 8.29
CA LEU A 114 -9.31 -9.08 6.86
C LEU A 114 -8.14 -8.32 6.22
N VAL A 115 -7.67 -7.23 6.83
CA VAL A 115 -6.52 -6.47 6.31
C VAL A 115 -5.26 -7.34 6.28
N ASP A 116 -5.05 -8.18 7.28
CA ASP A 116 -3.88 -9.08 7.32
C ASP A 116 -3.92 -10.18 6.25
N THR A 117 -5.09 -10.71 5.91
CA THR A 117 -5.21 -11.88 5.02
C THR A 117 -5.70 -11.58 3.60
N ALA A 118 -6.24 -10.39 3.33
CA ALA A 118 -6.87 -10.07 2.04
C ALA A 118 -5.89 -10.04 0.85
N SER A 119 -4.61 -9.76 1.10
CA SER A 119 -3.62 -9.60 0.03
C SER A 119 -2.34 -10.41 0.28
N PRO A 120 -1.76 -11.03 -0.76
CA PRO A 120 -0.43 -11.60 -0.67
C PRO A 120 0.68 -10.54 -0.60
N TYR A 121 0.35 -9.26 -0.80
CA TYR A 121 1.29 -8.14 -0.80
C TYR A 121 1.29 -7.42 0.56
N ALA A 122 2.45 -6.89 0.95
CA ALA A 122 2.65 -6.17 2.21
C ALA A 122 3.65 -5.01 2.04
N LEU A 123 3.33 -4.08 1.13
CA LEU A 123 4.20 -2.93 0.85
C LEU A 123 3.97 -1.80 1.86
N THR A 124 2.80 -1.17 1.81
CA THR A 124 2.45 -0.03 2.65
C THR A 124 1.08 -0.20 3.26
N GLY A 125 0.88 0.29 4.49
CA GLY A 125 -0.41 0.27 5.18
C GLY A 125 -0.53 1.46 6.12
N SER A 126 -1.77 1.86 6.43
CA SER A 126 -2.02 2.97 7.35
C SER A 126 -3.18 2.68 8.28
N VAL A 127 -3.08 3.18 9.51
CA VAL A 127 -4.20 3.25 10.46
C VAL A 127 -4.53 4.70 10.74
N PHE A 128 -5.83 5.03 10.66
CA PHE A 128 -6.37 6.33 11.06
C PHE A 128 -7.17 6.15 12.33
N ALA A 129 -6.68 6.69 13.44
CA ALA A 129 -7.32 6.60 14.75
C ALA A 129 -6.80 7.70 15.69
N ALA A 130 -7.65 8.11 16.66
CA ALA A 130 -7.25 8.99 17.75
C ALA A 130 -6.92 8.21 19.04
N ASP A 131 -7.54 7.04 19.23
CA ASP A 131 -7.34 6.19 20.40
C ASP A 131 -5.97 5.48 20.34
N ARG A 132 -5.14 5.74 21.36
CA ARG A 132 -3.79 5.17 21.47
C ARG A 132 -3.78 3.66 21.61
N THR A 133 -4.77 3.09 22.30
CA THR A 133 -4.87 1.64 22.48
C THR A 133 -5.18 0.94 21.16
N VAL A 134 -6.02 1.54 20.32
CA VAL A 134 -6.31 1.07 18.96
C VAL A 134 -5.07 1.17 18.08
N ILE A 135 -4.34 2.29 18.13
CA ILE A 135 -3.10 2.49 17.37
C ILE A 135 -2.04 1.44 17.74
N GLU A 136 -1.81 1.20 19.03
CA GLU A 136 -0.83 0.22 19.51
C GLU A 136 -1.24 -1.21 19.16
N ARG A 137 -2.53 -1.51 19.25
CA ARG A 137 -3.08 -2.80 18.85
C ARG A 137 -2.90 -3.05 17.35
N ALA A 138 -3.27 -2.07 16.51
CA ALA A 138 -3.10 -2.16 15.06
C ALA A 138 -1.63 -2.36 14.67
N GLN A 139 -0.70 -1.63 15.28
CA GLN A 139 0.74 -1.81 15.04
C GLN A 139 1.24 -3.22 15.39
N ARG A 140 0.72 -3.81 16.48
CA ARG A 140 1.09 -5.16 16.90
C ARG A 140 0.51 -6.22 15.96
N GLU A 141 -0.78 -6.11 15.64
CA GLU A 141 -1.50 -7.13 14.87
C GLU A 141 -1.17 -7.06 13.37
N LEU A 142 -0.95 -5.87 12.82
CA LEU A 142 -0.61 -5.64 11.40
C LEU A 142 0.90 -5.54 11.14
N ARG A 143 1.73 -5.96 12.11
CA ARG A 143 3.20 -5.83 12.06
C ARG A 143 3.81 -6.42 10.77
N PHE A 144 3.23 -7.50 10.25
CA PHE A 144 3.73 -8.21 9.07
C PHE A 144 2.91 -7.92 7.80
N THR A 145 1.97 -6.98 7.88
CA THR A 145 1.04 -6.65 6.79
C THR A 145 1.53 -5.45 5.97
N ALA A 146 2.51 -4.69 6.46
CA ALA A 146 3.14 -3.59 5.72
C ALA A 146 4.60 -3.39 6.15
N GLY A 147 5.51 -3.28 5.18
CA GLY A 147 6.90 -2.87 5.45
C GLY A 147 7.02 -1.39 5.81
N ASN A 148 6.19 -0.53 5.19
CA ASN A 148 6.00 0.86 5.62
C ASN A 148 4.61 1.04 6.23
N PHE A 149 4.56 1.16 7.56
CA PHE A 149 3.33 1.37 8.31
C PHE A 149 3.20 2.84 8.76
N TYR A 150 2.05 3.44 8.48
CA TYR A 150 1.77 4.84 8.76
C TYR A 150 0.65 4.96 9.81
N VAL A 151 0.70 6.02 10.62
CA VAL A 151 -0.34 6.36 11.59
C VAL A 151 -0.83 7.76 11.29
N ASN A 152 -2.11 7.90 10.98
CA ASN A 152 -2.78 9.16 10.66
C ASN A 152 -2.15 9.92 9.48
N ASP A 153 -1.59 9.19 8.51
CA ASP A 153 -1.08 9.73 7.25
C ASP A 153 -1.38 8.78 6.09
N LYS A 154 -1.36 9.30 4.87
CA LYS A 154 -1.50 8.49 3.65
C LYS A 154 -0.31 7.53 3.52
N PRO A 155 -0.51 6.28 3.06
CA PRO A 155 0.55 5.28 2.98
C PRO A 155 1.45 5.44 1.73
N THR A 156 1.78 6.67 1.34
CA THR A 156 2.57 6.99 0.13
C THR A 156 3.56 8.11 0.38
N GLY A 157 4.59 8.22 -0.46
CA GLY A 157 5.51 9.36 -0.45
C GLY A 157 6.63 9.25 0.60
N ALA A 158 7.18 8.05 0.77
CA ALA A 158 8.36 7.83 1.59
C ALA A 158 9.52 8.77 1.18
N VAL A 159 10.09 9.48 2.15
CA VAL A 159 11.20 10.42 1.92
C VAL A 159 12.52 9.73 2.23
N VAL A 160 13.47 9.84 1.29
CA VAL A 160 14.82 9.25 1.44
C VAL A 160 15.47 9.72 2.74
N GLY A 161 15.98 8.76 3.52
CA GLY A 161 16.62 9.03 4.81
C GLY A 161 15.67 9.24 6.00
N GLN A 162 14.35 9.30 5.77
CA GLN A 162 13.37 9.41 6.86
C GLN A 162 12.54 8.13 7.01
N GLN A 163 11.92 7.66 5.92
CA GLN A 163 11.17 6.40 5.90
C GLN A 163 11.77 5.50 4.83
N PRO A 164 12.83 4.73 5.12
CA PRO A 164 13.32 3.72 4.19
C PRO A 164 12.16 2.89 3.62
N PHE A 165 12.08 2.80 2.30
CA PHE A 165 10.95 2.17 1.63
C PHE A 165 11.20 0.68 1.48
N GLY A 166 10.20 -0.16 1.74
CA GLY A 166 10.37 -1.61 1.76
C GLY A 166 9.04 -2.32 2.00
N GLY A 167 8.99 -3.57 1.57
CA GLY A 167 7.83 -4.44 1.75
C GLY A 167 8.25 -5.91 1.71
N GLU A 168 7.51 -6.74 2.42
CA GLU A 168 7.70 -8.19 2.51
C GLU A 168 6.58 -8.93 1.75
N ARG A 169 6.44 -10.24 2.00
CA ARG A 169 5.51 -11.13 1.29
C ARG A 169 5.71 -11.03 -0.24
N GLY A 170 4.64 -10.89 -1.02
CA GLY A 170 4.72 -10.68 -2.46
C GLY A 170 5.35 -9.34 -2.88
N SER A 171 5.64 -8.41 -1.96
CA SER A 171 6.13 -7.06 -2.30
C SER A 171 7.65 -6.95 -2.43
N GLY A 172 8.38 -8.03 -2.10
CA GLY A 172 9.82 -8.16 -2.34
C GLY A 172 10.63 -8.53 -1.10
N THR A 173 11.88 -8.07 -1.08
CA THR A 173 12.94 -8.49 -0.14
C THR A 173 13.21 -7.50 1.00
N ASN A 174 12.38 -6.46 1.12
CA ASN A 174 12.44 -5.44 2.18
C ASN A 174 13.78 -4.67 2.32
N ASP A 175 14.61 -4.67 1.28
CA ASP A 175 15.95 -4.03 1.20
C ASP A 175 16.02 -2.97 0.07
N LYS A 176 14.89 -2.34 -0.26
CA LYS A 176 14.80 -1.36 -1.36
C LYS A 176 15.55 -0.06 -1.03
N ALA A 177 15.70 0.79 -2.05
CA ALA A 177 16.42 2.05 -1.99
C ALA A 177 15.92 2.97 -0.86
N GLY A 178 16.84 3.74 -0.28
CA GLY A 178 16.54 4.68 0.81
C GLY A 178 17.22 4.36 2.15
N SER A 179 17.98 3.27 2.25
CA SER A 179 18.81 2.94 3.42
C SER A 179 20.16 2.32 3.05
N VAL A 180 21.04 2.23 4.04
CA VAL A 180 22.33 1.53 3.93
C VAL A 180 22.18 0.04 3.62
N LEU A 181 21.05 -0.57 4.00
CA LEU A 181 20.81 -1.99 3.74
C LEU A 181 20.81 -2.31 2.25
N ASN A 182 20.27 -1.40 1.42
CA ASN A 182 20.31 -1.54 -0.03
C ASN A 182 21.76 -1.49 -0.55
N LEU A 183 22.58 -0.56 -0.05
CA LEU A 183 23.98 -0.44 -0.44
C LEU A 183 24.77 -1.72 -0.12
N LEU A 184 24.46 -2.36 1.01
CA LEU A 184 25.10 -3.61 1.42
C LEU A 184 24.80 -4.80 0.48
N ARG A 185 23.75 -4.74 -0.34
CA ARG A 185 23.45 -5.78 -1.34
C ARG A 185 24.44 -5.80 -2.49
N TRP A 186 25.14 -4.70 -2.72
CA TRP A 186 26.03 -4.50 -3.86
C TRP A 186 27.52 -4.58 -3.49
N VAL A 187 27.83 -5.00 -2.25
CA VAL A 187 29.20 -5.15 -1.76
C VAL A 187 29.43 -6.55 -1.21
N SER A 188 30.67 -7.04 -1.31
CA SER A 188 31.12 -8.28 -0.68
C SER A 188 32.21 -7.92 0.33
N PRO A 189 31.89 -7.78 1.63
CA PRO A 189 32.83 -7.27 2.62
C PRO A 189 33.96 -8.28 2.88
N ARG A 190 35.19 -7.77 3.06
CA ARG A 190 36.33 -8.55 3.54
C ARG A 190 36.86 -7.96 4.85
N THR A 191 37.19 -8.83 5.79
CA THR A 191 37.90 -8.44 7.02
C THR A 191 39.33 -8.93 6.94
N ILE A 192 40.28 -8.06 7.27
CA ILE A 192 41.71 -8.39 7.34
C ILE A 192 42.16 -8.18 8.77
N LYS A 193 42.78 -9.21 9.37
CA LYS A 193 43.42 -9.14 10.69
C LYS A 193 44.91 -9.37 10.51
N GLU A 194 45.70 -8.42 10.97
CA GLU A 194 47.14 -8.56 11.14
C GLU A 194 47.46 -8.63 12.64
N THR A 195 48.24 -9.64 13.05
CA THR A 195 48.72 -9.76 14.43
C THR A 195 50.22 -9.52 14.41
N LEU A 196 50.67 -8.41 14.99
CA LEU A 196 52.08 -8.01 14.96
C LEU A 196 52.96 -8.85 15.92
N ASP A 197 52.35 -9.37 16.99
CA ASP A 197 52.99 -10.28 17.94
C ASP A 197 52.14 -11.57 18.06
N PRO A 198 52.23 -12.50 17.09
CA PRO A 198 51.41 -13.71 17.10
C PRO A 198 51.88 -14.67 18.20
N PRO A 199 50.95 -15.45 18.81
CA PRO A 199 51.31 -16.41 19.84
C PRO A 199 52.33 -17.43 19.29
N THR A 200 53.46 -17.57 19.98
CA THR A 200 54.51 -18.54 19.65
C THR A 200 54.31 -19.91 20.31
N ARG A 201 53.28 -20.04 21.16
CA ARG A 201 52.87 -21.28 21.83
C ARG A 201 51.38 -21.53 21.62
N TRP A 202 51.01 -22.80 21.39
CA TRP A 202 49.62 -23.20 21.16
C TRP A 202 48.82 -23.46 22.44
N ARG A 203 49.51 -23.73 23.57
CA ARG A 203 48.86 -24.01 24.86
C ARG A 203 48.28 -22.75 25.47
N TYR A 204 47.16 -22.94 26.15
CA TYR A 204 46.49 -21.89 26.90
C TYR A 204 46.88 -21.94 28.39
N PRO A 205 46.84 -20.81 29.12
CA PRO A 205 47.28 -20.75 30.53
C PRO A 205 46.62 -21.74 31.49
N HIS A 206 45.40 -22.22 31.20
CA HIS A 206 44.69 -23.17 32.05
C HIS A 206 45.14 -24.64 31.88
N GLN A 207 46.08 -24.92 30.98
CA GLN A 207 46.49 -26.29 30.63
C GLN A 207 47.71 -26.81 31.40
N GLY A 208 48.27 -26.01 32.32
CA GLY A 208 49.51 -26.35 33.04
C GLY A 208 50.74 -25.90 32.29
#